data_AF-A0A2N5A4B5-F1
#
_entry.id   AF-A0A2N5A4B5-F1
#
_cell.length_a   1.000
_cell.length_b   1.000
_cell.length_c   1.000
_cell.angle_alpha   90.00
_cell.angle_beta   90.00
_cell.angle_gamma   90.00
#
_symmetry.space_group_name_H-M   'P 1'
#
loop_
_entity.id
_entity.type
_entity.pdbx_description
1 polymer ?
#
loop_
_entity_poly.entity_id
_entity_poly.type
_entity_poly.pdbx_seq_one_letter_code
_entity_poly.pdbx_strand_id
1 'polypeptide(L)'
;AWQWDQVPDHLKITFRVVDDKNKKLQEGRSLQALKDALKGKVQETLSAVADDGIEQSGLHIWSFGTLAESYEQKRGNYKVKAWPALVDERDSVAIKLFDNPQEQQQAMWRGLRRLLLLNIPSPIKYLHEKLPNKAKLGLYFNPYGKVLDLIDDCISCGVDKLIDEAGGPVWTEEGFSQLHDKVRAELNDTVVEIAKQVEQILTAVFNINKRLKGRVDMT
;
A
#
# COMPACT_ATOMS: atom_id res chain seq x y z
N ALA A 1 -19.44 20.39 -22.21
CA ALA A 1 -18.84 20.41 -20.86
C ALA A 1 -18.49 21.85 -20.49
N TRP A 2 -18.63 22.24 -19.22
CA TRP A 2 -18.23 23.57 -18.73
C TRP A 2 -16.70 23.75 -18.79
N GLN A 3 -16.23 24.88 -19.32
CA GLN A 3 -14.80 25.16 -19.52
C GLN A 3 -14.28 26.09 -18.42
N TRP A 4 -13.97 25.53 -17.25
CA TRP A 4 -13.51 26.26 -16.06
C TRP A 4 -12.22 27.05 -16.28
N ASP A 5 -11.39 26.64 -17.24
CA ASP A 5 -10.13 27.29 -17.57
C ASP A 5 -10.34 28.66 -18.23
N GLN A 6 -11.50 28.88 -18.84
CA GLN A 6 -11.85 30.15 -19.49
C GLN A 6 -12.41 31.20 -18.52
N VAL A 7 -12.72 30.81 -17.28
CA VAL A 7 -13.20 31.76 -16.26
C VAL A 7 -12.04 32.68 -15.85
N PRO A 8 -12.19 34.01 -15.95
CA PRO A 8 -11.18 34.94 -15.48
C PRO A 8 -10.86 34.76 -13.98
N ASP A 9 -9.59 34.93 -13.63
CA ASP A 9 -9.09 34.63 -12.27
C ASP A 9 -9.73 35.46 -11.14
N HIS A 10 -10.29 36.63 -11.45
CA HIS A 10 -11.00 37.48 -10.48
C HIS A 10 -12.43 37.02 -10.19
N LEU A 11 -12.96 36.08 -10.99
CA LEU A 11 -14.27 35.45 -10.76
C LEU A 11 -14.15 34.08 -10.08
N LYS A 12 -12.91 33.57 -9.91
CA LYS A 12 -12.65 32.31 -9.22
C LYS A 12 -12.61 32.53 -7.71
N ILE A 13 -13.16 31.57 -6.96
CA ILE A 13 -13.07 31.55 -5.49
C ILE A 13 -11.59 31.48 -5.10
N THR A 14 -11.18 32.34 -4.16
CA THR A 14 -9.84 32.29 -3.57
C THR A 14 -9.93 31.58 -2.23
N PHE A 15 -9.19 30.49 -2.10
CA PHE A 15 -9.04 29.72 -0.87
C PHE A 15 -7.82 30.21 -0.12
N ARG A 16 -7.95 30.41 1.20
CA ARG A 16 -6.85 30.75 2.09
C ARG A 16 -6.77 29.70 3.20
N VAL A 17 -5.61 29.09 3.34
CA VAL A 17 -5.32 28.16 4.43
C VAL A 17 -4.58 28.92 5.53
N VAL A 18 -5.10 28.85 6.74
CA VAL A 18 -4.55 29.51 7.93
C VAL A 18 -4.22 28.50 9.02
N ASP A 19 -3.29 28.83 9.90
CA ASP A 19 -2.97 28.02 11.08
C ASP A 19 -3.87 28.34 12.29
N ASP A 20 -3.57 27.73 13.44
CA ASP A 20 -4.24 27.91 14.72
C ASP A 20 -4.14 29.35 15.27
N LYS A 21 -3.15 30.12 14.82
CA LYS A 21 -2.95 31.54 15.16
C LYS A 21 -3.49 32.47 14.08
N ASN A 22 -4.31 31.95 13.16
CA ASN A 22 -4.90 32.68 12.05
C ASN A 22 -3.86 33.27 11.07
N LYS A 23 -2.63 32.74 11.08
CA LYS A 23 -1.56 33.14 10.16
C LYS A 23 -1.75 32.42 8.84
N LYS A 24 -1.63 33.17 7.74
CA LYS A 24 -1.73 32.63 6.38
C LYS A 24 -0.57 31.67 6.09
N LEU A 25 -0.89 30.41 5.82
CA LEU A 25 0.06 29.40 5.36
C LEU A 25 0.23 29.49 3.84
N GLN A 26 -0.89 29.44 3.12
CA GLN A 26 -0.93 29.54 1.66
C GLN A 26 -2.30 30.02 1.19
N GLU A 27 -2.36 30.57 -0.02
CA GLU A 27 -3.57 31.09 -0.64
C GLU A 27 -3.51 30.86 -2.14
N GLY A 28 -4.64 30.52 -2.74
CA GLY A 28 -4.70 30.13 -4.13
C GLY A 28 -6.13 29.90 -4.62
N ARG A 29 -6.27 29.75 -5.93
CA ARG A 29 -7.58 29.58 -6.60
C ARG A 29 -7.97 28.11 -6.82
N SER A 30 -7.02 27.19 -6.62
CA SER A 30 -7.26 25.74 -6.69
C SER A 30 -7.09 25.14 -5.31
N LEU A 31 -8.17 24.61 -4.74
CA LEU A 31 -8.13 23.91 -3.47
C LEU A 31 -7.26 22.65 -3.55
N GLN A 32 -7.28 21.95 -4.68
CA GLN A 32 -6.45 20.75 -4.88
C GLN A 32 -4.96 21.11 -4.85
N ALA A 33 -4.55 22.15 -5.58
CA ALA A 33 -3.15 22.59 -5.58
C ALA A 33 -2.68 23.05 -4.19
N LEU A 34 -3.57 23.67 -3.40
CA LEU A 34 -3.27 24.04 -2.02
C LEU A 34 -3.13 22.80 -1.12
N LYS A 35 -4.00 21.80 -1.26
CA LYS A 35 -3.89 20.53 -0.53
C LYS A 35 -2.58 19.81 -0.85
N ASP A 36 -2.26 19.67 -2.13
CA ASP A 36 -1.04 18.98 -2.57
C ASP A 36 0.22 19.70 -2.05
N ALA A 37 0.25 21.03 -2.11
CA ALA A 37 1.37 21.83 -1.62
C ALA A 37 1.54 21.79 -0.09
N LEU A 38 0.45 21.63 0.66
CA LEU A 38 0.45 21.66 2.12
C LEU A 38 0.42 20.27 2.76
N LYS A 39 0.35 19.19 1.98
CA LYS A 39 0.23 17.81 2.47
C LYS A 39 1.24 17.47 3.56
N GLY A 40 2.51 17.82 3.37
CA GLY A 40 3.56 17.61 4.38
C GLY A 40 3.32 18.37 5.68
N LYS A 41 2.85 19.63 5.60
CA LYS A 41 2.52 20.43 6.79
C LYS A 41 1.28 19.93 7.52
N VAL A 42 0.30 19.40 6.79
CA VAL A 42 -0.88 18.77 7.38
C VAL A 42 -0.44 17.53 8.17
N GLN A 43 0.44 16.71 7.61
CA GLN A 43 0.98 15.52 8.29
C GLN A 43 1.77 15.90 9.55
N GLU A 44 2.67 16.89 9.49
CA GLU A 44 3.39 17.40 10.67
C GLU A 44 2.44 17.91 11.75
N THR A 45 1.37 18.62 11.36
CA THR A 45 0.37 19.13 12.29
C THR A 45 -0.45 18.01 12.91
N LEU A 46 -0.77 16.95 12.14
CA LEU A 46 -1.48 15.77 12.65
C LEU A 46 -0.66 15.03 13.70
N SER A 47 0.61 14.74 13.41
CA SER A 47 1.53 14.08 14.35
C SER A 47 1.75 14.91 15.62
N ALA A 48 1.85 16.24 15.51
CA ALA A 48 2.05 17.11 16.67
C ALA A 48 0.80 17.31 17.55
N VAL A 49 -0.38 16.94 17.04
CA VAL A 49 -1.66 17.18 17.73
C VAL A 49 -2.23 15.89 18.32
N ALA A 50 -1.87 14.74 17.76
CA ALA A 50 -2.26 13.42 18.27
C ALA A 50 -1.89 13.20 19.74
N ASP A 51 -2.72 12.43 20.45
CA ASP A 51 -2.41 12.01 21.82
C ASP A 51 -1.09 11.20 21.82
N ASP A 52 -0.21 11.47 22.80
CA ASP A 52 1.04 10.75 23.00
C ASP A 52 0.76 9.23 23.06
N GLY A 53 1.20 8.49 22.03
CA GLY A 53 1.10 7.03 21.98
C GLY A 53 0.27 6.43 20.84
N ILE A 54 -0.44 7.25 20.03
CA ILE A 54 -1.12 6.75 18.82
C ILE A 54 -0.09 6.33 17.75
N GLU A 55 0.89 7.18 17.47
CA GLU A 55 1.97 6.85 16.54
C GLU A 55 3.00 5.96 17.21
N GLN A 56 3.31 4.83 16.59
CA GLN A 56 4.24 3.82 17.08
C GLN A 56 5.11 3.37 15.92
N SER A 57 6.32 2.86 16.18
CA SER A 57 7.26 2.38 15.15
C SER A 57 7.96 1.11 15.63
N GLY A 58 8.58 0.37 14.71
CA GLY A 58 9.34 -0.83 15.06
C GLY A 58 8.48 -1.99 15.58
N LEU A 59 7.18 -2.01 15.26
CA LEU A 59 6.29 -3.08 15.68
C LEU A 59 6.52 -4.33 14.82
N HIS A 60 6.63 -5.48 15.48
CA HIS A 60 6.79 -6.77 14.81
C HIS A 60 5.62 -7.72 15.05
N ILE A 61 4.78 -7.41 16.05
CA ILE A 61 3.58 -8.15 16.43
C ILE A 61 2.43 -7.17 16.64
N TRP A 62 1.19 -7.68 16.61
CA TRP A 62 0.02 -6.89 16.99
C TRP A 62 0.03 -6.70 18.52
N SER A 63 0.42 -5.52 19.01
CA SER A 63 0.55 -5.24 20.45
C SER A 63 -0.05 -3.89 20.88
N PHE A 64 -0.91 -3.32 20.03
CA PHE A 64 -1.46 -1.97 20.19
C PHE A 64 -2.99 -1.95 20.36
N GLY A 65 -3.60 -3.13 20.57
CA GLY A 65 -5.05 -3.27 20.72
C GLY A 65 -5.81 -2.91 19.44
N THR A 66 -6.98 -2.29 19.58
CA THR A 66 -7.81 -1.89 18.45
C THR A 66 -7.30 -0.60 17.81
N LEU A 67 -7.03 -0.65 16.51
CA LEU A 67 -6.69 0.52 15.71
C LEU A 67 -8.00 1.18 15.23
N ALA A 68 -8.26 2.42 15.65
CA ALA A 68 -9.50 3.11 15.25
C ALA A 68 -9.51 3.47 13.75
N GLU A 69 -10.60 3.23 13.03
CA GLU A 69 -10.68 3.58 11.60
C GLU A 69 -10.61 5.09 11.32
N SER A 70 -11.00 5.92 12.29
CA SER A 70 -10.74 7.36 12.26
C SER A 70 -10.76 7.92 13.67
N TYR A 71 -10.07 9.03 13.85
CA TYR A 71 -10.00 9.76 15.11
C TYR A 71 -10.29 11.24 14.83
N GLU A 72 -11.10 11.86 15.69
CA GLU A 72 -11.39 13.29 15.62
C GLU A 72 -11.00 13.97 16.93
N GLN A 73 -10.19 15.02 16.84
CA GLN A 73 -9.76 15.81 17.99
C GLN A 73 -10.15 17.27 17.80
N LYS A 74 -10.61 17.90 18.88
CA LYS A 74 -10.96 19.32 18.88
C LYS A 74 -9.79 20.14 19.42
N ARG A 75 -9.23 21.02 18.59
CA ARG A 75 -8.17 21.96 18.99
C ARG A 75 -8.66 23.39 18.77
N GLY A 76 -8.96 24.08 19.87
CA GLY A 76 -9.60 25.40 19.83
C GLY A 76 -10.97 25.36 19.14
N ASN A 77 -11.11 26.12 18.05
CA ASN A 77 -12.34 26.20 17.26
C ASN A 77 -12.40 25.21 16.09
N TYR A 78 -11.37 24.40 15.86
CA TYR A 78 -11.30 23.48 14.72
C TYR A 78 -11.37 22.02 15.18
N LYS A 79 -12.00 21.17 14.36
CA LYS A 79 -11.94 19.72 14.47
C LYS A 79 -10.92 19.19 13.47
N VAL A 80 -9.93 18.45 13.97
CA VAL A 80 -8.93 17.76 13.16
C VAL A 80 -9.36 16.31 13.08
N LYS A 81 -9.49 15.79 11.86
CA LYS A 81 -9.80 14.39 11.59
C LYS A 81 -8.55 13.71 11.07
N ALA A 82 -8.25 12.55 11.63
CA ALA A 82 -7.10 11.74 11.28
C ALA A 82 -7.52 10.29 11.04
N TRP A 83 -6.75 9.60 10.23
CA TRP A 83 -6.99 8.22 9.84
C TRP A 83 -5.71 7.41 10.12
N PRO A 84 -5.60 6.74 11.27
CA PRO A 84 -4.41 5.95 11.57
C PRO A 84 -4.38 4.71 10.67
N ALA A 85 -3.18 4.25 10.32
CA ALA A 85 -2.97 3.01 9.59
C ALA A 85 -1.61 2.41 9.91
N LEU A 86 -1.51 1.10 9.70
CA LEU A 86 -0.24 0.41 9.65
C LEU A 86 0.56 0.86 8.42
N VAL A 87 1.85 1.07 8.58
CA VAL A 87 2.79 1.47 7.53
C VAL A 87 3.93 0.48 7.49
N ASP A 88 4.25 -0.01 6.29
CA ASP A 88 5.39 -0.89 6.04
C ASP A 88 6.72 -0.12 6.22
N GLU A 89 7.55 -0.52 7.19
CA GLU A 89 8.91 -0.02 7.42
C GLU A 89 10.01 -1.02 6.99
N ARG A 90 9.63 -2.00 6.17
CA ARG A 90 10.45 -3.12 5.65
C ARG A 90 10.73 -4.23 6.65
N ASP A 91 11.42 -3.93 7.74
CA ASP A 91 11.74 -4.93 8.78
C ASP A 91 10.70 -4.94 9.91
N SER A 92 9.83 -3.94 9.93
CA SER A 92 8.82 -3.72 10.96
C SER A 92 7.62 -2.98 10.38
N VAL A 93 6.62 -2.70 11.22
CA VAL A 93 5.51 -1.80 10.90
C VAL A 93 5.43 -0.65 11.89
N ALA A 94 4.89 0.48 11.42
CA ALA A 94 4.56 1.64 12.24
C ALA A 94 3.06 1.92 12.20
N ILE A 95 2.55 2.63 13.19
CA ILE A 95 1.23 3.27 13.15
C ILE A 95 1.48 4.75 12.83
N LYS A 96 0.91 5.24 11.73
CA LYS A 96 1.00 6.65 11.32
C LYS A 96 -0.37 7.22 11.04
N LEU A 97 -0.52 8.52 11.24
CA LEU A 97 -1.75 9.24 10.96
C LEU A 97 -1.77 9.83 9.54
N PHE A 98 -2.89 9.63 8.85
CA PHE A 98 -3.15 10.17 7.53
C PHE A 98 -4.25 11.24 7.59
N ASP A 99 -4.27 12.13 6.60
CA ASP A 99 -5.26 13.20 6.41
C ASP A 99 -6.35 12.84 5.37
N ASN A 100 -6.25 11.65 4.77
CA ASN A 100 -7.15 11.16 3.74
C ASN A 100 -7.42 9.65 3.91
N PRO A 101 -8.68 9.21 3.92
CA PRO A 101 -9.03 7.79 4.06
C PRO A 101 -8.48 6.90 2.94
N GLN A 102 -8.27 7.42 1.72
CA GLN A 102 -7.71 6.61 0.63
C GLN A 102 -6.24 6.25 0.88
N GLU A 103 -5.47 7.18 1.44
CA GLU A 103 -4.06 6.96 1.77
C GLU A 103 -3.93 6.01 2.96
N GLN A 104 -4.81 6.19 3.96
CA GLN A 104 -4.97 5.25 5.05
C GLN A 104 -5.21 3.83 4.54
N GLN A 105 -6.18 3.61 3.65
CA GLN A 105 -6.50 2.27 3.14
C GLN A 105 -5.30 1.62 2.43
N GLN A 106 -4.60 2.38 1.56
CA GLN A 106 -3.41 1.88 0.86
C GLN A 106 -2.26 1.56 1.82
N ALA A 107 -2.02 2.45 2.80
CA ALA A 107 -1.02 2.24 3.82
C ALA A 107 -1.36 1.00 4.65
N MET A 108 -2.58 0.95 5.18
CA MET A 108 -3.09 -0.12 6.03
C MET A 108 -2.96 -1.47 5.35
N TRP A 109 -3.29 -1.56 4.06
CA TRP A 109 -3.13 -2.79 3.29
C TRP A 109 -1.67 -3.28 3.27
N ARG A 110 -0.73 -2.38 2.92
CA ARG A 110 0.71 -2.71 2.86
C ARG A 110 1.28 -3.02 4.23
N GLY A 111 0.91 -2.25 5.25
CA GLY A 111 1.33 -2.46 6.63
C GLY A 111 0.82 -3.78 7.18
N LEU A 112 -0.46 -4.12 6.95
CA LEU A 112 -1.03 -5.40 7.36
C LEU A 112 -0.33 -6.58 6.68
N ARG A 113 -0.09 -6.50 5.35
CA ARG A 113 0.71 -7.49 4.63
C ARG A 113 2.09 -7.65 5.24
N ARG A 114 2.79 -6.55 5.55
CA ARG A 114 4.11 -6.61 6.20
C ARG A 114 4.03 -7.33 7.54
N LEU A 115 3.06 -6.97 8.39
CA LEU A 115 2.90 -7.58 9.70
C LEU A 115 2.61 -9.08 9.60
N LEU A 116 1.78 -9.50 8.64
CA LEU A 116 1.56 -10.92 8.34
C LEU A 116 2.85 -11.64 7.93
N LEU A 117 3.62 -11.05 7.01
CA LEU A 117 4.89 -11.63 6.53
C LEU A 117 5.97 -11.73 7.63
N LEU A 118 5.97 -10.81 8.61
CA LEU A 118 6.85 -10.89 9.77
C LEU A 118 6.49 -12.05 10.71
N ASN A 119 5.22 -12.46 10.72
CA ASN A 119 4.68 -13.45 11.66
C ASN A 119 4.38 -14.82 11.02
N ILE A 120 4.60 -15.00 9.72
CA ILE A 120 4.34 -16.24 8.99
C ILE A 120 5.65 -16.76 8.37
N PRO A 121 5.96 -18.06 8.51
CA PRO A 121 7.13 -18.65 7.88
C PRO A 121 7.14 -18.43 6.36
N SER A 122 8.30 -18.03 5.82
CA SER A 122 8.45 -17.76 4.39
C SER A 122 8.15 -19.01 3.53
N PRO A 123 7.34 -18.89 2.47
CA PRO A 123 7.01 -20.00 1.58
C PRO A 123 8.12 -20.31 0.57
N ILE A 124 9.24 -19.56 0.56
CA ILE A 124 10.33 -19.68 -0.44
C ILE A 124 10.81 -21.13 -0.58
N LYS A 125 11.05 -21.82 0.54
CA LYS A 125 11.51 -23.21 0.52
C LYS A 125 10.48 -24.15 -0.12
N TYR A 126 9.22 -24.03 0.27
CA TYR A 126 8.12 -24.83 -0.29
C TYR A 126 7.95 -24.57 -1.79
N LEU A 127 8.02 -23.30 -2.19
CA LEU A 127 7.96 -22.87 -3.59
C LEU A 127 9.09 -23.50 -4.41
N HIS A 128 10.32 -23.48 -3.90
CA HIS A 128 11.46 -24.13 -4.55
C HIS A 128 11.28 -25.65 -4.67
N GLU A 129 10.67 -26.32 -3.69
CA GLU A 129 10.43 -27.76 -3.76
C GLU A 129 9.31 -28.13 -4.75
N LYS A 130 8.25 -27.32 -4.83
CA LYS A 130 7.04 -27.62 -5.64
C LYS A 130 7.08 -27.09 -7.06
N LEU A 131 7.89 -26.09 -7.38
CA LEU A 131 8.01 -25.59 -8.75
C LEU A 131 8.73 -26.62 -9.66
N PRO A 132 8.14 -26.99 -10.81
CA PRO A 132 8.84 -27.77 -11.82
C PRO A 132 10.13 -27.07 -12.28
N ASN A 133 11.18 -27.83 -12.61
CA ASN A 133 12.45 -27.25 -13.08
C ASN A 133 12.28 -26.35 -14.32
N LYS A 134 11.36 -26.71 -15.22
CA LYS A 134 10.99 -25.85 -16.35
C LYS A 134 10.45 -24.51 -15.89
N ALA A 135 9.60 -24.51 -14.85
CA ALA A 135 9.02 -23.28 -14.33
C ALA A 135 10.09 -22.41 -13.65
N LYS A 136 10.99 -23.03 -12.88
CA LYS A 136 12.16 -22.33 -12.30
C LYS A 136 13.01 -21.66 -13.36
N LEU A 137 13.23 -22.33 -14.49
CA LEU A 137 13.97 -21.77 -15.64
C LEU A 137 13.19 -20.63 -16.32
N GLY A 138 11.87 -20.76 -16.46
CA GLY A 138 11.02 -19.72 -17.04
C GLY A 138 11.03 -18.41 -16.25
N LEU A 139 11.18 -18.47 -14.91
CA LEU A 139 11.34 -17.27 -14.08
C LEU A 139 12.64 -16.50 -14.38
N TYR A 140 13.68 -17.11 -14.98
CA TYR A 140 14.89 -16.39 -15.42
C TYR A 140 14.64 -15.51 -16.65
N PHE A 141 13.52 -15.67 -17.35
CA PHE A 141 13.13 -14.74 -18.42
C PHE A 141 12.60 -13.41 -17.87
N ASN A 142 12.56 -13.24 -16.55
CA ASN A 142 12.19 -11.98 -15.91
C ASN A 142 13.06 -10.82 -16.43
N PRO A 143 12.46 -9.83 -17.12
CA PRO A 143 13.20 -8.68 -17.63
C PRO A 143 13.52 -7.65 -16.53
N TYR A 144 12.97 -7.80 -15.32
CA TYR A 144 13.05 -6.81 -14.25
C TYR A 144 13.67 -7.38 -12.96
N GLY A 145 14.89 -6.97 -12.65
CA GLY A 145 15.51 -7.28 -11.35
C GLY A 145 15.91 -8.75 -11.20
N LYS A 146 16.05 -9.21 -9.95
CA LYS A 146 16.49 -10.57 -9.64
C LYS A 146 15.29 -11.51 -9.53
N VAL A 147 15.52 -12.80 -9.76
CA VAL A 147 14.49 -13.84 -9.59
C VAL A 147 13.94 -13.87 -8.15
N LEU A 148 14.77 -13.58 -7.15
CA LEU A 148 14.32 -13.51 -5.76
C LEU A 148 13.34 -12.35 -5.53
N ASP A 149 13.56 -11.19 -6.15
CA ASP A 149 12.63 -10.05 -6.06
C ASP A 149 11.26 -10.43 -6.66
N LEU A 150 11.26 -11.17 -7.77
CA LEU A 150 10.03 -11.69 -8.37
C LEU A 150 9.31 -12.72 -7.47
N ILE A 151 10.07 -13.54 -6.75
CA ILE A 151 9.50 -14.48 -5.78
C ILE A 151 8.86 -13.71 -4.62
N ASP A 152 9.52 -12.68 -4.10
CA ASP A 152 8.98 -11.82 -3.04
C ASP A 152 7.71 -11.07 -3.51
N ASP A 153 7.65 -10.67 -4.78
CA ASP A 153 6.44 -10.11 -5.39
C ASP A 153 5.30 -11.13 -5.48
N CYS A 154 5.59 -12.38 -5.86
CA CYS A 154 4.60 -13.46 -5.88
C CYS A 154 4.06 -13.75 -4.47
N ILE A 155 4.93 -13.70 -3.47
CA ILE A 155 4.56 -13.87 -2.06
C ILE A 155 3.67 -12.72 -1.60
N SER A 156 4.06 -11.49 -1.90
CA SER A 156 3.28 -10.29 -1.57
C SER A 156 1.90 -10.33 -2.21
N CYS A 157 1.82 -10.73 -3.49
CA CYS A 157 0.57 -10.93 -4.21
C CYS A 157 -0.30 -12.04 -3.59
N GLY A 158 0.31 -13.14 -3.15
CA GLY A 158 -0.39 -14.22 -2.46
C GLY A 158 -1.02 -13.77 -1.14
N VAL A 159 -0.28 -12.98 -0.34
CA VAL A 159 -0.83 -12.40 0.89
C VAL A 159 -1.96 -11.41 0.56
N ASP A 160 -1.77 -10.52 -0.42
CA ASP A 160 -2.82 -9.56 -0.82
C ASP A 160 -4.11 -10.26 -1.25
N LYS A 161 -4.00 -11.33 -2.04
CA LYS A 161 -5.14 -12.13 -2.46
C LYS A 161 -5.88 -12.73 -1.26
N LEU A 162 -5.16 -13.28 -0.29
CA LEU A 162 -5.77 -13.90 0.89
C LEU A 162 -6.41 -12.87 1.83
N ILE A 163 -5.85 -11.66 1.90
CA ILE A 163 -6.47 -10.50 2.57
C ILE A 163 -7.79 -10.13 1.88
N ASP A 164 -7.78 -10.01 0.55
CA ASP A 164 -8.98 -9.65 -0.23
C ASP A 164 -10.10 -10.71 -0.06
N GLU A 165 -9.75 -11.99 -0.16
CA GLU A 165 -10.68 -13.11 0.05
C GLU A 165 -11.21 -13.21 1.50
N ALA A 166 -10.51 -12.60 2.46
CA ALA A 166 -10.98 -12.50 3.85
C ALA A 166 -11.87 -11.26 4.10
N GLY A 167 -12.12 -10.44 3.07
CA GLY A 167 -12.93 -9.22 3.18
C GLY A 167 -12.13 -7.93 3.36
N GLY A 168 -10.81 -7.98 3.22
CA GLY A 168 -9.92 -6.82 3.27
C GLY A 168 -9.17 -6.63 4.59
N PRO A 169 -8.57 -5.43 4.81
CA PRO A 169 -7.77 -5.15 5.99
C PRO A 169 -8.60 -5.14 7.28
N VAL A 170 -7.97 -5.58 8.37
CA VAL A 170 -8.57 -5.69 9.71
C VAL A 170 -8.01 -4.65 10.68
N TRP A 171 -8.84 -4.24 11.64
CA TRP A 171 -8.54 -3.14 12.58
C TRP A 171 -8.41 -3.59 14.04
N THR A 172 -8.63 -4.88 14.30
CA THR A 172 -8.61 -5.47 15.64
C THR A 172 -7.62 -6.63 15.72
N GLU A 173 -7.18 -6.95 16.92
CA GLU A 173 -6.28 -8.07 17.19
C GLU A 173 -6.92 -9.41 16.81
N GLU A 174 -8.20 -9.58 17.11
CA GLU A 174 -8.94 -10.80 16.78
C GLU A 174 -9.05 -10.99 15.26
N GLY A 175 -9.30 -9.90 14.52
CA GLY A 175 -9.33 -9.93 13.06
C GLY A 175 -7.95 -10.27 12.50
N PHE A 176 -6.88 -9.72 13.07
CA PHE A 176 -5.51 -10.08 12.68
C PHE A 176 -5.20 -11.55 12.94
N SER A 177 -5.58 -12.09 14.10
CA SER A 177 -5.35 -13.50 14.42
C SER A 177 -6.05 -14.43 13.44
N GLN A 178 -7.32 -14.16 13.11
CA GLN A 178 -8.07 -14.96 12.14
C GLN A 178 -7.44 -14.91 10.74
N LEU A 179 -7.02 -13.71 10.32
CA LEU A 179 -6.35 -13.50 9.05
C LEU A 179 -4.98 -14.18 9.02
N HIS A 180 -4.22 -14.11 10.11
CA HIS A 180 -2.93 -14.80 10.26
C HIS A 180 -3.09 -16.30 10.09
N ASP A 181 -4.06 -16.91 10.76
CA ASP A 181 -4.31 -18.35 10.65
C ASP A 181 -4.68 -18.77 9.22
N LYS A 182 -5.57 -18.00 8.57
CA LYS A 182 -5.94 -18.23 7.16
C LYS A 182 -4.73 -18.13 6.23
N VAL A 183 -3.98 -17.03 6.31
CA VAL A 183 -2.82 -16.80 5.44
C VAL A 183 -1.76 -17.87 5.68
N ARG A 184 -1.49 -18.22 6.95
CA ARG A 184 -0.55 -19.28 7.29
C ARG A 184 -0.94 -20.64 6.69
N ALA A 185 -2.23 -20.96 6.65
CA ALA A 185 -2.71 -22.21 6.09
C ALA A 185 -2.61 -22.26 4.55
N GLU A 186 -2.89 -21.15 3.87
CA GLU A 186 -3.13 -21.14 2.41
C GLU A 186 -2.00 -20.51 1.58
N LEU A 187 -1.07 -19.76 2.20
CA LEU A 187 -0.04 -18.99 1.49
C LEU A 187 0.85 -19.84 0.59
N ASN A 188 1.29 -21.00 1.09
CA ASN A 188 2.20 -21.89 0.37
C ASN A 188 1.65 -22.30 -1.01
N ASP A 189 0.42 -22.81 -1.04
CA ASP A 189 -0.21 -23.28 -2.27
C ASP A 189 -0.61 -22.09 -3.16
N THR A 190 -1.09 -21.00 -2.56
CA THR A 190 -1.44 -19.77 -3.29
C THR A 190 -0.25 -19.20 -4.06
N VAL A 191 0.93 -19.12 -3.42
CA VAL A 191 2.14 -18.60 -4.06
C VAL A 191 2.64 -19.53 -5.17
N VAL A 192 2.50 -20.86 -5.01
CA VAL A 192 2.84 -21.82 -6.07
C VAL A 192 1.97 -21.59 -7.31
N GLU A 193 0.65 -21.40 -7.13
CA GLU A 193 -0.26 -21.14 -8.26
C GLU A 193 0.05 -19.80 -8.95
N ILE A 194 0.32 -18.75 -8.17
CA ILE A 194 0.74 -17.45 -8.72
C ILE A 194 2.05 -17.58 -9.51
N ALA A 195 3.06 -18.25 -8.95
CA ALA A 195 4.35 -18.44 -9.62
C ALA A 195 4.23 -19.22 -10.93
N LYS A 196 3.33 -20.21 -11.01
CA LYS A 196 3.03 -20.92 -12.27
C LYS A 196 2.42 -19.99 -13.32
N GLN A 197 1.48 -19.12 -12.93
CA GLN A 197 0.89 -18.15 -13.85
C GLN A 197 1.93 -17.14 -14.35
N VAL A 198 2.75 -16.62 -13.44
CA VAL A 198 3.86 -15.71 -13.78
C VAL A 198 4.82 -16.36 -14.78
N GLU A 199 5.19 -17.62 -14.55
CA GLU A 199 6.06 -18.34 -15.49
C GLU A 199 5.44 -18.49 -16.88
N GLN A 200 4.17 -18.85 -16.98
CA GLN A 200 3.47 -18.96 -18.26
C GLN A 200 3.48 -17.63 -19.02
N ILE A 201 3.25 -16.52 -18.31
CA ILE A 201 3.28 -15.16 -18.88
C ILE A 201 4.69 -14.83 -19.37
N LEU A 202 5.73 -15.05 -18.55
CA LEU A 202 7.11 -14.77 -18.92
C LEU A 202 7.57 -15.60 -20.14
N THR A 203 7.20 -16.88 -20.18
CA THR A 203 7.47 -17.76 -21.33
C THR A 203 6.75 -17.26 -22.59
N ALA A 204 5.50 -16.81 -22.49
CA ALA A 204 4.78 -16.23 -23.61
C ALA A 204 5.45 -14.95 -24.14
N VAL A 205 5.83 -14.03 -23.24
CA VAL A 205 6.55 -12.80 -23.57
C VAL A 205 7.89 -13.10 -24.26
N PHE A 206 8.65 -14.07 -23.73
CA PHE A 206 9.90 -14.50 -24.34
C PHE A 206 9.70 -15.02 -25.77
N ASN A 207 8.71 -15.87 -25.99
CA ASN A 207 8.41 -16.43 -27.31
C ASN A 207 7.98 -15.34 -28.32
N ILE A 208 7.17 -14.37 -27.87
CA ILE A 208 6.78 -13.20 -28.70
C ILE A 208 8.02 -12.39 -29.07
N ASN A 209 8.85 -12.03 -28.09
CA ASN A 209 10.08 -11.27 -28.33
C ASN A 209 11.05 -12.00 -29.27
N LYS A 210 11.15 -13.33 -29.15
CA LYS A 210 11.95 -14.16 -30.06
C LYS A 210 11.44 -14.06 -31.51
N ARG A 211 10.12 -14.10 -31.72
CA ARG A 211 9.51 -13.96 -33.05
C ARG A 211 9.70 -12.56 -33.62
N LEU A 212 9.55 -11.52 -32.80
CA LEU A 212 9.73 -10.12 -33.21
C LEU A 212 11.18 -9.76 -33.58
N LYS A 213 12.19 -10.48 -33.05
CA LYS A 213 13.60 -10.31 -33.46
C LYS A 213 13.95 -10.96 -34.80
N GLY A 214 13.10 -11.86 -35.31
CA GLY A 214 13.28 -12.46 -36.63
C GLY A 214 12.91 -11.51 -37.76
N ARG A 215 13.31 -11.84 -39.00
CA ARG A 215 12.79 -11.16 -40.20
C ARG A 215 11.27 -11.40 -40.24
N VAL A 216 10.49 -10.37 -39.93
CA VAL A 216 9.03 -10.41 -40.09
C VAL A 216 8.76 -10.18 -41.57
N ASP A 217 8.52 -11.25 -42.33
CA ASP A 217 7.97 -11.10 -43.68
C ASP A 217 6.57 -10.46 -43.55
N MET A 218 6.46 -9.21 -43.99
CA MET A 218 5.20 -8.45 -44.07
C MET A 218 4.59 -8.61 -45.46
N THR A 219 4.61 -9.83 -46.00
CA THR A 219 3.96 -10.18 -47.27
C THR A 219 2.71 -11.00 -46.98
#